data_AF-A0A1N6KQM2-F1
#
_entry.id   AF-A0A1N6KQM2-F1
#
_cell.length_a   1.000
_cell.length_b   1.000
_cell.length_c   1.000
_cell.angle_alpha   90.00
_cell.angle_beta   90.00
_cell.angle_gamma   90.00
#
_symmetry.space_group_name_H-M   'P 1'
#
loop_
_entity.id
_entity.type
_entity.pdbx_description
1 polymer ?
#
loop_
_entity_poly.entity_id
_entity_poly.type
_entity_poly.pdbx_seq_one_letter_code
_entity_poly.pdbx_strand_id
1 'polypeptide(L)'
;MMERENVIRFSAIQSLFNKFFRKGHKFFGDLLDGWISRPDAKIRLFGVSRADYLAMNDLDKHNARKNANDQLEDRFRAIFQRRHDCIHNCDRPRMSPQPLDKGGTVLKVIQDIEYLVNRSNEHINTEFRQFLVSTGCSAVTIGQTGY
;
A
#
# COMPACT_ATOMS: atom_id res chain seq x y z
N MET A 1 23.74 18.74 2.16
CA MET A 1 22.70 18.27 1.23
C MET A 1 22.48 16.78 1.50
N MET A 2 21.62 16.46 2.47
CA MET A 2 21.27 15.09 2.87
C MET A 2 19.75 14.96 2.85
N GLU A 3 19.16 15.10 1.66
CA GLU A 3 17.82 14.58 1.36
C GLU A 3 18.03 13.30 0.52
N ARG A 4 18.74 12.32 1.09
CA ARG A 4 18.92 11.03 0.44
C ARG A 4 17.79 10.12 0.88
N GLU A 5 16.94 9.79 -0.09
CA GLU A 5 15.96 8.70 -0.05
C GLU A 5 14.91 8.83 1.05
N ASN A 6 13.91 9.67 0.78
CA ASN A 6 12.65 9.55 1.50
C ASN A 6 12.00 8.21 1.08
N VAL A 7 12.31 7.13 1.82
CA VAL A 7 11.70 5.79 1.74
C VAL A 7 10.17 5.87 1.83
N ILE A 8 9.63 7.03 2.21
CA ILE A 8 8.23 7.33 2.44
C ILE A 8 7.55 7.87 1.17
N ARG A 9 7.81 7.26 0.01
CA ARG A 9 7.06 7.49 -1.23
C ARG A 9 6.71 6.13 -1.84
N PHE A 10 5.49 5.96 -2.35
CA PHE A 10 5.09 4.73 -3.04
C PHE A 10 6.03 4.36 -4.19
N SER A 11 6.58 5.35 -4.89
CA SER A 11 7.59 5.15 -5.92
C SER A 11 8.91 4.55 -5.39
N ALA A 12 9.31 4.84 -4.15
CA ALA A 12 10.47 4.22 -3.52
C ALA A 12 10.19 2.75 -3.14
N ILE A 13 9.00 2.45 -2.64
CA ILE A 13 8.57 1.06 -2.39
C ILE A 13 8.55 0.29 -3.72
N GLN A 14 7.98 0.86 -4.77
CA GLN A 14 7.97 0.25 -6.10
C GLN A 14 9.37 0.02 -6.65
N SER A 15 10.29 0.99 -6.54
CA SER A 15 11.64 0.86 -7.10
C SER A 15 12.49 -0.18 -6.38
N LEU A 16 12.28 -0.38 -5.07
CA LEU A 16 12.97 -1.38 -4.26
C LEU A 16 12.44 -2.79 -4.54
N PHE A 17 11.12 -2.96 -4.53
CA PHE A 17 10.50 -4.30 -4.59
C PHE A 17 10.19 -4.81 -6.00
N ASN A 18 9.79 -3.93 -6.94
CA ASN A 18 9.35 -4.38 -8.28
C ASN A 18 10.49 -4.97 -9.13
N LYS A 19 11.76 -4.84 -8.72
CA LYS A 19 12.90 -5.49 -9.40
C LYS A 19 12.83 -7.02 -9.30
N PHE A 20 12.24 -7.52 -8.23
CA PHE A 20 12.16 -8.96 -7.93
C PHE A 20 10.82 -9.57 -8.34
N PHE A 21 9.82 -8.73 -8.63
CA PHE A 21 8.47 -9.19 -8.93
C PHE A 21 8.31 -9.55 -10.39
N ARG A 22 7.50 -10.57 -10.66
CA ARG A 22 7.18 -10.99 -12.02
C ARG A 22 6.42 -9.88 -12.75
N LYS A 23 6.50 -9.87 -14.08
CA LYS A 23 5.72 -8.93 -14.92
C LYS A 23 4.22 -9.15 -14.68
N GLY A 24 3.47 -8.09 -14.44
CA GLY A 24 2.04 -8.19 -14.10
C GLY A 24 1.77 -8.45 -12.62
N HIS A 25 2.79 -8.36 -11.75
CA HIS A 25 2.66 -8.54 -10.30
C HIS A 25 3.28 -7.36 -9.53
N LYS A 26 3.37 -6.18 -10.16
CA LYS A 26 4.00 -5.01 -9.55
C LYS A 26 3.07 -4.35 -8.55
N PHE A 27 3.65 -3.80 -7.48
CA PHE A 27 2.90 -3.03 -6.48
C PHE A 27 2.22 -1.80 -7.11
N PHE A 28 1.03 -1.47 -6.59
CA PHE A 28 0.23 -0.28 -6.93
C PHE A 28 -0.04 -0.15 -8.44
N GLY A 29 -0.73 -1.15 -8.96
CA GLY A 29 -1.13 -1.26 -10.36
C GLY A 29 -1.79 -2.60 -10.60
N ASP A 30 -0.96 -3.62 -10.81
CA ASP A 30 -1.43 -4.97 -11.15
C ASP A 30 -2.22 -5.64 -10.01
N LEU A 31 -1.91 -5.30 -8.76
CA LEU A 31 -2.52 -5.91 -7.58
C LEU A 31 -3.79 -5.21 -7.09
N LEU A 32 -4.12 -4.04 -7.66
CA LEU A 32 -5.19 -3.20 -7.14
C LEU A 32 -6.55 -3.90 -7.19
N ASP A 33 -6.84 -4.66 -8.24
CA ASP A 33 -8.09 -5.43 -8.33
C ASP A 33 -8.25 -6.39 -7.16
N GLY A 34 -7.17 -7.13 -6.87
CA GLY A 34 -7.11 -8.08 -5.79
C GLY A 34 -7.28 -7.39 -4.44
N TRP A 35 -6.70 -6.20 -4.27
CA TRP A 35 -6.79 -5.43 -3.04
C TRP A 35 -8.20 -4.86 -2.84
N ILE A 36 -8.78 -4.20 -3.85
CA ILE A 36 -10.13 -3.61 -3.76
C ILE A 36 -11.18 -4.69 -3.48
N SER A 37 -10.99 -5.89 -4.02
CA SER A 37 -11.92 -7.01 -3.89
C SER A 37 -11.91 -7.72 -2.52
N ARG A 38 -11.01 -7.34 -1.59
CA ARG A 38 -10.93 -8.02 -0.29
C ARG A 38 -12.01 -7.59 0.70
N PRO A 39 -12.48 -8.49 1.59
CA PRO A 39 -13.51 -8.15 2.57
C PRO A 39 -13.10 -7.04 3.55
N ASP A 40 -11.81 -6.92 3.85
CA ASP A 40 -11.26 -5.92 4.76
C ASP A 40 -10.93 -4.58 4.07
N ALA A 41 -11.07 -4.50 2.73
CA ALA A 41 -10.89 -3.27 1.98
C ALA A 41 -11.89 -2.20 2.41
N LYS A 42 -11.41 -0.95 2.53
CA LYS A 42 -12.21 0.19 3.00
C LYS A 42 -12.39 1.19 1.88
N ILE A 43 -13.60 1.73 1.75
CA ILE A 43 -13.94 2.76 0.74
C ILE A 43 -12.95 3.94 0.81
N ARG A 44 -12.53 4.34 2.01
CA ARG A 44 -11.56 5.44 2.20
C ARG A 44 -10.17 5.20 1.57
N LEU A 45 -9.80 3.96 1.28
CA LEU A 45 -8.54 3.60 0.63
C LEU A 45 -8.66 3.63 -0.90
N PHE A 46 -9.83 3.33 -1.46
CA PHE A 46 -9.99 3.04 -2.89
C PHE A 46 -11.09 3.84 -3.59
N GLY A 47 -11.88 4.62 -2.85
CA GLY A 47 -13.01 5.40 -3.40
C GLY A 47 -14.24 4.56 -3.77
N VAL A 48 -14.16 3.24 -3.68
CA VAL A 48 -15.24 2.30 -4.07
C VAL A 48 -15.39 1.20 -3.03
N SER A 49 -16.61 0.67 -2.85
CA SER A 49 -16.83 -0.50 -1.99
C SER A 49 -16.49 -1.78 -2.73
N ARG A 50 -16.15 -2.86 -2.00
CA ARG A 50 -15.94 -4.19 -2.59
C ARG A 50 -17.15 -4.63 -3.42
N ALA A 51 -18.36 -4.45 -2.90
CA ALA A 51 -19.58 -4.92 -3.54
C ALA A 51 -19.78 -4.21 -4.88
N ASP A 52 -19.65 -2.87 -4.89
CA ASP A 52 -19.79 -2.07 -6.10
C ASP A 52 -18.71 -2.44 -7.12
N TYR A 53 -17.46 -2.57 -6.66
CA TYR A 53 -16.34 -2.91 -7.52
C TYR A 53 -16.50 -4.28 -8.20
N LEU A 54 -17.00 -5.28 -7.47
CA LEU A 54 -17.24 -6.62 -8.02
C LEU A 54 -18.41 -6.64 -9.03
N ALA A 55 -19.39 -5.75 -8.86
CA ALA A 55 -20.55 -5.64 -9.76
C ALA A 55 -20.26 -4.85 -11.06
N MET A 56 -19.14 -4.12 -11.12
CA MET A 56 -18.75 -3.35 -12.32
C MET A 56 -18.33 -4.24 -13.49
N ASN A 57 -18.62 -3.76 -14.71
CA ASN A 57 -18.05 -4.32 -15.94
C ASN A 57 -16.56 -3.93 -16.08
N ASP A 58 -15.87 -4.49 -17.08
CA ASP A 58 -14.42 -4.30 -17.24
C ASP A 58 -14.02 -2.85 -17.54
N LEU A 59 -14.84 -2.11 -18.28
CA LEU A 59 -14.58 -0.69 -18.59
C LEU A 59 -14.67 0.17 -17.33
N ASP A 60 -15.71 -0.05 -16.52
CA ASP A 60 -15.92 0.66 -15.27
C ASP A 60 -14.85 0.28 -14.24
N LYS A 61 -14.42 -0.99 -14.20
CA LYS A 61 -13.30 -1.44 -13.35
C LYS A 61 -11.99 -0.77 -13.71
N HIS A 62 -11.73 -0.53 -15.00
CA HIS A 62 -10.51 0.16 -15.43
C HIS A 62 -10.46 1.58 -14.88
N ASN A 63 -11.55 2.33 -15.02
CA ASN A 63 -11.67 3.70 -14.49
C ASN A 63 -11.61 3.70 -12.96
N ALA A 64 -12.33 2.79 -12.31
CA ALA A 64 -12.31 2.64 -10.86
C ALA A 64 -10.91 2.30 -10.33
N ARG A 65 -10.13 1.47 -11.04
CA ARG A 65 -8.75 1.14 -10.65
C ARG A 65 -7.84 2.36 -10.70
N LYS A 66 -7.95 3.19 -11.74
CA LYS A 66 -7.17 4.43 -11.86
C LYS A 66 -7.47 5.36 -10.69
N ASN A 67 -8.75 5.62 -10.44
CA ASN A 67 -9.19 6.47 -9.34
C ASN A 67 -8.80 5.90 -7.97
N ALA A 68 -8.89 4.58 -7.80
CA ALA A 68 -8.48 3.89 -6.59
C ALA A 68 -6.98 4.02 -6.33
N ASN A 69 -6.15 3.98 -7.38
CA ASN A 69 -4.72 4.19 -7.26
C ASN A 69 -4.40 5.60 -6.76
N ASP A 70 -5.01 6.62 -7.38
CA ASP A 70 -4.81 8.03 -7.00
C ASP A 70 -5.28 8.28 -5.56
N GLN A 71 -6.46 7.75 -5.20
CA GLN A 71 -7.01 7.83 -3.84
C GLN A 71 -6.09 7.18 -2.80
N LEU A 72 -5.54 6.00 -3.11
CA LEU A 72 -4.63 5.27 -2.24
C LEU A 72 -3.33 6.07 -2.06
N GLU A 73 -2.76 6.58 -3.15
CA GLU A 73 -1.55 7.40 -3.12
C GLU A 73 -1.74 8.65 -2.26
N ASP A 74 -2.81 9.40 -2.47
CA ASP A 74 -3.08 10.62 -1.72
C ASP A 74 -3.32 10.35 -0.23
N ARG A 75 -4.06 9.28 0.09
CA ARG A 75 -4.31 8.87 1.47
C ARG A 75 -3.01 8.59 2.21
N PHE A 76 -2.12 7.79 1.62
CA PHE A 76 -0.86 7.44 2.27
C PHE A 76 0.15 8.58 2.23
N ARG A 77 0.18 9.40 1.18
CA ARG A 77 0.96 10.65 1.15
C ARG A 77 0.62 11.53 2.35
N ALA A 78 -0.67 11.74 2.63
CA ALA A 78 -1.11 12.54 3.76
C ALA A 78 -0.72 11.94 5.11
N ILE A 79 -0.92 10.62 5.31
CA ILE A 79 -0.54 9.93 6.55
C ILE A 79 0.98 10.02 6.79
N PHE A 80 1.76 9.77 5.74
CA PHE A 80 3.20 9.79 5.78
C PHE A 80 3.77 11.18 6.02
N GLN A 81 3.22 12.19 5.34
CA GLN A 81 3.60 13.58 5.56
C GLN A 81 3.30 13.98 7.01
N ARG A 82 2.12 13.65 7.53
CA ARG A 82 1.77 13.92 8.92
C ARG A 82 2.77 13.31 9.90
N ARG A 83 3.16 12.05 9.70
CA ARG A 83 4.18 11.39 10.53
C ARG A 83 5.53 12.12 10.44
N HIS A 84 5.95 12.49 9.23
CA HIS A 84 7.20 13.22 9.01
C HIS A 84 7.18 14.56 9.76
N ASP A 85 6.11 15.33 9.62
CA ASP A 85 5.96 16.65 10.27
C ASP A 85 6.01 16.54 11.80
N CYS A 86 5.36 15.51 12.36
CA CYS A 86 5.38 15.25 13.80
C CYS A 86 6.77 14.86 14.30
N ILE A 87 7.52 14.01 13.59
CA ILE A 87 8.86 13.56 14.01
C ILE A 87 9.88 14.68 13.92
N HIS A 88 9.80 15.49 12.86
CA HIS A 88 10.74 16.59 12.62
C HIS A 88 10.32 17.90 13.30
N ASN A 89 9.24 17.88 14.10
CA ASN A 89 8.65 19.07 14.73
C ASN A 89 8.32 20.20 13.74
N CYS A 90 8.17 19.90 12.44
CA CYS A 90 7.80 20.87 11.41
C CYS A 90 6.39 21.44 11.63
N ASP A 91 5.60 20.79 12.49
CA ASP A 91 4.31 21.27 12.99
C ASP A 91 4.39 22.54 13.86
N ARG A 92 5.54 22.83 14.49
CA ARG A 92 5.69 23.99 15.38
C ARG A 92 6.33 25.19 14.65
N PRO A 93 5.77 26.42 14.73
CA PRO A 93 4.52 26.84 15.39
C PRO A 93 3.31 26.90 14.43
N ARG A 94 3.40 26.30 13.24
CA ARG A 94 2.48 26.59 12.12
C ARG A 94 1.13 25.88 12.18
N MET A 95 0.95 24.88 13.03
CA MET A 95 -0.28 24.07 13.06
C MET A 95 -0.95 24.14 14.43
N SER A 96 -2.20 24.60 14.47
CA SER A 96 -3.06 24.42 15.65
C SER A 96 -3.17 22.92 15.98
N PRO A 97 -3.24 22.54 17.27
CA PRO A 97 -3.57 21.18 17.65
C PRO A 97 -4.79 20.70 16.87
N GLN A 98 -4.67 19.56 16.18
CA GLN A 98 -5.76 19.05 15.36
C GLN A 98 -6.89 18.61 16.30
N PRO A 99 -8.09 19.19 16.18
CA PRO A 99 -9.19 18.85 17.04
C PRO A 99 -9.63 17.41 16.77
N LEU A 100 -9.83 16.63 17.83
CA LEU A 100 -10.34 15.26 17.76
C LEU A 100 -11.86 15.28 17.57
N ASP A 101 -12.36 15.97 16.54
CA ASP A 101 -13.79 16.23 16.32
C ASP A 101 -14.59 14.97 15.97
N LYS A 102 -13.90 13.92 15.49
CA LYS A 102 -14.52 12.67 15.04
C LYS A 102 -13.87 11.49 15.76
N GLY A 103 -14.66 10.82 16.61
CA GLY A 103 -14.25 9.59 17.28
C GLY A 103 -13.72 8.54 16.30
N GLY A 104 -12.70 7.78 16.72
CA GLY A 104 -12.13 6.68 15.95
C GLY A 104 -11.24 7.08 14.77
N THR A 105 -10.89 8.36 14.60
CA THR A 105 -10.01 8.82 13.51
C THR A 105 -8.63 8.14 13.55
N VAL A 106 -8.02 8.03 14.74
CA VAL A 106 -6.74 7.34 14.93
C VAL A 106 -6.87 5.86 14.59
N LEU A 107 -7.92 5.19 15.06
CA LEU A 107 -8.16 3.77 14.77
C LEU A 107 -8.30 3.51 13.27
N LYS A 108 -8.98 4.40 12.53
CA LYS A 108 -9.09 4.31 11.07
C LYS A 108 -7.73 4.41 10.38
N VAL A 109 -6.84 5.29 10.85
CA VAL A 109 -5.47 5.42 10.32
C VAL A 109 -4.65 4.16 10.61
N ILE A 110 -4.76 3.60 11.82
CA ILE A 110 -4.09 2.33 12.18
C ILE A 110 -4.55 1.21 11.23
N GLN A 111 -5.87 1.05 11.05
CA GLN A 111 -6.43 0.07 10.12
C GLN A 111 -5.93 0.26 8.68
N ASP A 112 -5.76 1.50 8.23
CA ASP A 112 -5.26 1.79 6.89
C ASP A 112 -3.80 1.34 6.74
N ILE A 113 -2.96 1.64 7.73
CA ILE A 113 -1.56 1.21 7.75
C ILE A 113 -1.45 -0.31 7.85
N GLU A 114 -2.20 -0.94 8.74
CA GLU A 114 -2.24 -2.40 8.88
C GLU A 114 -2.67 -3.06 7.57
N TYR A 115 -3.67 -2.51 6.89
CA TYR A 115 -4.09 -3.00 5.58
C TYR A 115 -2.93 -2.95 4.58
N LEU A 116 -2.24 -1.82 4.45
CA LEU A 116 -1.11 -1.66 3.53
C LEU A 116 0.04 -2.63 3.86
N VAL A 117 0.40 -2.75 5.14
CA VAL A 117 1.49 -3.62 5.60
C VAL A 117 1.15 -5.08 5.34
N ASN A 118 -0.06 -5.52 5.73
CA ASN A 118 -0.48 -6.90 5.54
C ASN A 118 -0.53 -7.28 4.06
N ARG A 119 -1.08 -6.41 3.20
CA ARG A 119 -1.11 -6.64 1.75
C ARG A 119 0.27 -6.66 1.12
N SER A 120 1.16 -5.79 1.57
CA SER A 120 2.55 -5.77 1.09
C SER A 120 3.29 -7.03 1.52
N ASN A 121 3.13 -7.46 2.77
CA ASN A 121 3.77 -8.65 3.31
C ASN A 121 3.31 -9.92 2.59
N GLU A 122 2.00 -10.13 2.43
CA GLU A 122 1.44 -11.26 1.68
C GLU A 122 1.99 -11.34 0.25
N HIS A 123 2.09 -10.19 -0.42
CA HIS A 123 2.56 -10.12 -1.79
C HIS A 123 4.08 -10.36 -1.89
N ILE A 124 4.87 -9.77 -0.99
CA ILE A 124 6.32 -10.00 -0.90
C ILE A 124 6.59 -11.49 -0.67
N ASN A 125 5.87 -12.13 0.24
CA ASN A 125 6.05 -13.57 0.52
C ASN A 125 5.79 -14.40 -0.74
N THR A 126 4.71 -14.09 -1.44
CA THR A 126 4.34 -14.80 -2.67
C THR A 126 5.40 -14.63 -3.75
N GLU A 127 5.79 -13.39 -4.07
CA GLU A 127 6.73 -13.12 -5.16
C GLU A 127 8.17 -13.52 -4.80
N PHE A 128 8.60 -13.39 -3.54
CA PHE A 128 9.91 -13.84 -3.11
C PHE A 128 10.06 -15.35 -3.24
N ARG A 129 9.02 -16.12 -2.86
CA ARG A 129 9.00 -17.56 -3.09
C ARG A 129 9.11 -17.90 -4.58
N GLN A 130 8.37 -17.20 -5.43
CA GLN A 130 8.41 -17.41 -6.88
C GLN A 130 9.77 -17.06 -7.49
N PHE A 131 10.40 -16.00 -6.99
CA PHE A 131 11.77 -15.64 -7.35
C PHE A 131 12.74 -16.79 -7.05
N LEU A 132 12.73 -17.34 -5.83
CA LEU A 132 13.61 -18.46 -5.45
C LEU A 132 13.40 -19.71 -6.32
N VAL A 133 12.14 -20.03 -6.64
CA VAL A 133 11.82 -21.12 -7.59
C VAL A 133 12.43 -20.82 -8.96
N SER A 134 12.27 -19.60 -9.47
CA SER A 134 12.78 -19.22 -10.79
C SER A 134 14.32 -19.22 -10.88
N THR A 135 15.00 -19.00 -9.76
CA THR A 135 16.47 -19.08 -9.68
C THR A 135 16.99 -20.51 -9.48
N GLY A 136 16.11 -21.51 -9.41
CA GLY A 136 16.48 -22.92 -9.28
C GLY A 136 16.81 -23.36 -7.85
N CYS A 137 16.36 -22.62 -6.83
CA CYS A 137 16.55 -23.04 -5.44
C CYS A 137 15.76 -24.33 -5.16
N SER A 138 16.39 -25.24 -4.39
CA SER A 138 15.72 -26.48 -3.97
C SER A 138 14.56 -26.20 -3.00
N ALA A 139 13.60 -27.12 -2.91
CA ALA A 139 12.50 -27.02 -1.96
C ALA A 139 12.98 -26.90 -0.50
N VAL A 140 14.10 -27.56 -0.17
CA VAL A 140 14.74 -27.49 1.16
C VAL A 140 15.27 -26.08 1.42
N THR A 141 15.98 -25.50 0.46
CA THR A 141 16.51 -24.13 0.57
C THR A 141 15.38 -23.11 0.74
N ILE A 142 14.30 -23.26 -0.02
CA ILE A 142 13.12 -22.39 0.08
C ILE A 142 12.45 -22.56 1.46
N GLY A 143 12.35 -23.78 1.98
CA GLY A 143 11.78 -24.02 3.31
C GLY A 143 12.60 -23.40 4.45
N GLN A 144 13.90 -23.19 4.26
CA GLN A 144 14.81 -22.62 5.26
C GLN A 144 14.85 -21.09 5.28
N THR A 145 14.37 -20.41 4.23
CA THR A 145 14.37 -18.94 4.19
C THR A 145 13.32 -18.30 5.10
N GLY A 146 12.36 -19.08 5.61
CA GLY A 146 11.37 -18.61 6.59
C GLY A 146 10.30 -17.67 6.02
N TYR A 147 10.10 -17.70 4.70
CA TYR A 147 9.08 -16.92 3.97
C TYR A 147 8.12 -17.82 3.19
#